data_AF-A0A7S3FEB6-F1
#
_entry.id   AF-A0A7S3FEB6-F1
#
_cell.length_a   1.000
_cell.length_b   1.000
_cell.length_c   1.000
_cell.angle_alpha   90.00
_cell.angle_beta   90.00
_cell.angle_gamma   90.00
#
_symmetry.space_group_name_H-M   'P 1'
#
loop_
_entity.id
_entity.type
_entity.pdbx_description
1 polymer ?
#
loop_
_entity_poly.entity_id
_entity_poly.type
_entity_poly.pdbx_seq_one_letter_code
_entity_poly.pdbx_strand_id
1 'polypeptide(L)'
;MKLDANVLRYLGRDEFRVLTAVELGMRNHELVPAELVASIAKLKRGGAFKCMGTLLRHKLLHHEGKVYDGYRLTPLGYDFLALKVLVNRGVIVGLGRQIGVG
;
A
#
# COMPACT_ATOMS: atom_id res chain seq x y z
N MET A 1 13.84 -11.63 -0.94
CA MET A 1 12.53 -11.05 -0.55
C MET A 1 11.47 -11.86 -1.26
N LYS A 2 10.61 -12.60 -0.55
CA LYS A 2 9.54 -13.40 -1.19
C LYS A 2 8.32 -12.49 -1.37
N LEU A 3 7.86 -12.37 -2.61
CA LEU A 3 6.61 -11.66 -2.91
C LEU A 3 5.45 -12.63 -2.67
N ASP A 4 4.72 -12.44 -1.57
CA ASP A 4 3.52 -13.23 -1.28
C ASP A 4 2.33 -12.68 -2.07
N ALA A 5 2.17 -13.15 -3.31
CA ALA A 5 1.07 -12.75 -4.20
C ALA A 5 -0.34 -13.03 -3.63
N ASN A 6 -0.46 -13.90 -2.62
CA ASN A 6 -1.72 -14.13 -1.91
C ASN A 6 -2.28 -12.87 -1.27
N VAL A 7 -1.42 -11.92 -0.87
CA VAL A 7 -1.85 -10.66 -0.27
C VAL A 7 -2.72 -9.85 -1.25
N LEU A 8 -2.46 -9.92 -2.56
CA LEU A 8 -3.25 -9.21 -3.59
C LEU A 8 -4.73 -9.62 -3.58
N ARG A 9 -5.02 -10.85 -3.13
CA ARG A 9 -6.39 -11.39 -3.07
C ARG A 9 -7.19 -10.80 -1.91
N TYR A 10 -6.52 -10.31 -0.87
CA TYR A 10 -7.16 -9.74 0.33
C TYR A 10 -7.29 -8.22 0.29
N LEU A 11 -6.58 -7.52 -0.61
CA LEU A 11 -6.75 -6.08 -0.80
C LEU A 11 -8.00 -5.76 -1.63
N GLY A 12 -8.91 -4.99 -1.04
CA GLY A 12 -10.04 -4.39 -1.73
C GLY A 12 -9.69 -3.05 -2.39
N ARG A 13 -10.70 -2.41 -3.00
CA ARG A 13 -10.55 -1.11 -3.65
C ARG A 13 -10.13 0.00 -2.68
N ASP A 14 -10.59 -0.08 -1.43
CA ASP A 14 -10.29 0.94 -0.43
C ASP A 14 -8.84 0.87 0.07
N GLU A 15 -8.29 -0.34 0.24
CA GLU A 15 -6.87 -0.51 0.59
C GLU A 15 -5.95 0.01 -0.52
N PHE A 16 -6.28 -0.24 -1.79
CA PHE A 16 -5.51 0.32 -2.91
C PHE A 16 -5.60 1.85 -2.97
N ARG A 17 -6.77 2.43 -2.69
CA ARG A 17 -6.91 3.89 -2.58
C ARG A 17 -6.05 4.47 -1.47
N VAL A 18 -5.98 3.82 -0.31
CA VAL A 18 -5.12 4.23 0.80
C VAL A 18 -3.64 4.12 0.42
N LEU A 19 -3.23 3.04 -0.24
CA LEU A 19 -1.85 2.88 -0.74
C LEU A 19 -1.45 3.99 -1.71
N THR A 20 -2.31 4.30 -2.70
CA THR A 20 -2.07 5.42 -3.63
C THR A 20 -2.06 6.77 -2.91
N ALA A 21 -2.90 6.96 -1.89
CA ALA A 21 -2.90 8.19 -1.10
C ALA A 21 -1.60 8.38 -0.31
N VAL A 22 -1.05 7.30 0.24
CA VAL A 22 0.27 7.32 0.90
C VAL A 22 1.36 7.63 -0.12
N GLU A 23 1.36 6.99 -1.30
CA GLU A 23 2.33 7.27 -2.37
C GLU A 23 2.32 8.75 -2.78
N LEU A 24 1.13 9.33 -2.97
CA LEU A 24 0.98 10.75 -3.29
C LEU A 24 1.46 11.66 -2.16
N GLY A 25 1.18 11.28 -0.89
CA GLY A 25 1.67 12.01 0.28
C GLY A 25 3.18 11.96 0.43
N MET A 26 3.80 10.82 0.06
CA MET A 26 5.25 10.62 0.15
C MET A 26 6.06 11.53 -0.75
N ARG A 27 5.45 12.05 -1.82
CA ARG A 27 6.10 13.03 -2.71
C ARG A 27 6.43 14.35 -2.00
N ASN A 28 5.66 14.71 -0.98
CA ASN A 28 5.79 15.96 -0.25
C ASN A 28 6.26 15.77 1.20
N HIS A 29 6.10 14.57 1.77
CA HIS A 29 6.45 14.25 3.15
C HIS A 29 7.14 12.88 3.22
N GLU A 30 8.32 12.78 3.82
CA GLU A 30 8.98 11.47 4.00
C GLU A 30 8.13 10.50 4.85
N LEU A 31 7.44 11.05 5.86
CA LEU A 31 6.49 10.36 6.72
C LEU A 31 5.11 11.03 6.58
N VAL A 32 4.13 10.28 6.08
CA VAL A 32 2.80 10.81 5.82
C VAL A 32 1.91 10.61 7.06
N PRO A 33 1.33 11.67 7.66
CA PRO A 33 0.46 11.52 8.81
C PRO A 33 -0.88 10.89 8.40
N ALA A 34 -1.48 10.09 9.30
CA ALA A 34 -2.76 9.41 9.04
C ALA A 34 -3.89 10.35 8.61
N GLU A 35 -3.94 11.56 9.15
CA GLU A 35 -4.94 12.57 8.80
C GLU A 35 -4.82 13.02 7.34
N LEU A 36 -3.58 13.17 6.85
CA LEU A 36 -3.32 13.53 5.46
C LEU A 36 -3.67 12.38 4.53
N VAL A 37 -3.34 11.14 4.90
CA VAL A 37 -3.74 9.94 4.15
C VAL A 37 -5.26 9.86 4.04
N ALA A 38 -5.99 10.07 5.14
CA ALA A 38 -7.45 10.05 5.14
C ALA A 38 -8.04 11.15 4.23
N SER A 39 -7.42 12.33 4.22
CA SER A 39 -7.82 13.47 3.39
C SER A 39 -7.59 13.22 1.90
N ILE A 40 -6.42 12.69 1.53
CA ILE A 40 -6.08 12.37 0.13
C ILE A 40 -6.91 11.18 -0.36
N ALA A 41 -7.09 10.16 0.47
CA ALA A 41 -7.86 8.97 0.11
C ALA A 41 -9.35 9.28 -0.09
N LYS A 42 -9.87 10.39 0.44
CA LYS A 42 -11.30 10.77 0.40
C LYS A 42 -12.23 9.61 0.78
N LEU A 43 -11.87 8.88 1.82
CA LEU A 43 -12.68 7.78 2.37
C LEU A 43 -13.50 8.29 3.56
N LYS A 44 -14.65 7.68 3.83
CA LYS A 44 -15.46 7.98 5.02
C LYS A 44 -14.58 7.84 6.28
N ARG A 45 -14.64 8.83 7.18
CA ARG A 45 -13.94 8.83 8.48
C ARG A 45 -14.18 7.49 9.18
N GLY A 46 -13.13 6.69 9.34
CA GLY A 46 -13.15 5.35 9.92
C GLY A 46 -12.62 4.24 9.01
N GLY A 47 -12.89 4.30 7.70
CA GLY A 47 -12.42 3.28 6.76
C GLY A 47 -10.89 3.31 6.60
N ALA A 48 -10.31 4.51 6.49
CA ALA A 48 -8.87 4.68 6.28
C ALA A 48 -8.03 4.04 7.40
N PHE A 49 -8.39 4.23 8.67
CA PHE A 49 -7.66 3.64 9.80
C PHE A 49 -7.73 2.12 9.81
N LYS A 50 -8.90 1.55 9.51
CA LYS A 50 -9.06 0.09 9.39
C LYS A 50 -8.20 -0.47 8.25
N CYS A 51 -8.24 0.17 7.08
CA CYS A 51 -7.40 -0.22 5.95
C CYS A 51 -5.91 -0.08 6.28
N MET A 52 -5.47 1.00 6.92
CA MET A 52 -4.09 1.19 7.38
C MET A 52 -3.64 0.09 8.34
N GLY A 53 -4.49 -0.32 9.29
CA GLY A 53 -4.22 -1.45 10.18
C GLY A 53 -4.05 -2.78 9.43
N THR A 54 -4.89 -3.05 8.43
CA THR A 54 -4.77 -4.23 7.58
C THR A 54 -3.49 -4.19 6.74
N LEU A 55 -3.17 -3.03 6.14
CA LEU A 55 -1.96 -2.82 5.34
C LEU A 55 -0.67 -2.99 6.14
N LEU A 56 -0.67 -2.58 7.41
CA LEU A 56 0.44 -2.82 8.35
C LEU A 56 0.65 -4.31 8.64
N ARG A 57 -0.44 -5.08 8.84
CA ARG A 57 -0.35 -6.54 9.06
C ARG A 57 0.27 -7.25 7.86
N HIS A 58 0.02 -6.75 6.65
CA HIS A 58 0.60 -7.27 5.41
C HIS A 58 1.98 -6.70 5.08
N LYS A 59 2.57 -5.85 5.94
CA LYS A 59 3.89 -5.21 5.76
C LYS A 59 3.99 -4.35 4.49
N LEU A 60 2.86 -3.87 3.97
CA LEU A 60 2.81 -2.97 2.80
C LEU A 60 3.05 -1.51 3.20
N LEU A 61 2.69 -1.17 4.43
CA LEU A 61 3.01 0.09 5.08
C LEU A 61 3.99 -0.16 6.21
N HIS A 62 4.83 0.84 6.45
CA HIS A 62 5.68 0.92 7.61
C HIS A 62 5.24 2.12 8.44
N HIS A 63 4.99 1.86 9.72
CA HIS A 63 4.66 2.88 10.69
C HIS A 63 5.91 3.25 11.46
N GLU A 64 6.23 4.55 11.51
CA GLU A 64 7.32 5.09 12.30
C GLU A 64 6.74 6.09 13.30
N GLY A 65 7.05 5.92 14.59
CA GLY A 65 6.39 6.64 15.69
C GLY A 65 7.36 7.12 16.76
N LYS A 66 8.54 7.61 16.38
CA LYS A 66 9.54 8.10 17.36
C LYS A 66 9.22 9.48 17.92
N VAL A 67 8.62 10.37 17.13
CA VAL A 67 8.27 11.75 17.53
C VAL A 67 6.95 12.19 16.87
N TYR A 68 6.70 11.73 15.65
CA TYR A 68 5.45 11.93 14.91
C TYR A 68 4.99 10.58 14.38
N ASP A 69 3.70 10.25 14.55
CA ASP A 69 3.10 9.06 13.96
C ASP A 69 2.94 9.26 12.45
N GLY A 70 3.77 8.55 11.69
CA GLY A 70 3.84 8.66 10.24
C GLY A 70 3.84 7.30 9.56
N TYR A 71 3.28 7.27 8.36
CA TYR A 71 3.23 6.11 7.49
C TYR A 71 4.13 6.35 6.28
N ARG A 72 4.92 5.33 5.94
CA ARG A 72 5.67 5.25 4.69
C ARG A 72 5.35 3.96 3.95
N LEU A 73 5.53 3.98 2.65
CA LEU A 73 5.39 2.81 1.79
C LEU A 73 6.64 1.93 1.91
N THR A 74 6.46 0.61 1.99
CA THR A 74 7.57 -0.35 1.89
C THR A 74 7.86 -0.67 0.42
N PRO A 75 9.03 -1.25 0.09
CA PRO A 75 9.31 -1.72 -1.26
C PRO A 75 8.24 -2.71 -1.77
N LEU A 76 7.72 -3.57 -0.90
CA LEU A 76 6.58 -4.45 -1.23
C LEU A 76 5.32 -3.65 -1.57
N GLY A 77 5.02 -2.56 -0.85
CA GLY A 77 3.90 -1.70 -1.16
C GLY A 77 3.98 -1.12 -2.57
N TYR A 78 5.17 -0.68 -2.99
CA TYR A 78 5.42 -0.19 -4.35
C TYR A 78 5.22 -1.29 -5.41
N ASP A 79 5.74 -2.49 -5.18
CA ASP A 79 5.55 -3.62 -6.10
C ASP A 79 4.06 -3.93 -6.31
N PHE A 80 3.26 -3.87 -5.24
CA PHE A 80 1.82 -4.13 -5.30
C PHE A 80 1.06 -3.04 -6.08
N LEU A 81 1.45 -1.77 -5.94
CA LEU A 81 0.91 -0.67 -6.74
C LEU A 81 1.25 -0.85 -8.22
N ALA A 82 2.51 -1.18 -8.55
CA ALA A 82 2.93 -1.45 -9.92
C ALA A 82 2.17 -2.64 -10.53
N LEU A 83 2.05 -3.74 -9.78
CA LEU A 83 1.29 -4.92 -10.21
C LEU A 83 -0.18 -4.58 -10.43
N LYS A 84 -0.79 -3.76 -9.57
CA LYS A 84 -2.19 -3.32 -9.74
C LYS A 84 -2.38 -2.55 -11.05
N VAL A 85 -1.43 -1.67 -11.41
CA VAL A 85 -1.46 -0.92 -12.67
C VAL A 85 -1.32 -1.86 -13.86
N LEU A 86 -0.41 -2.82 -13.81
CA LEU A 86 -0.18 -3.80 -14.89
C LEU A 86 -1.39 -4.72 -15.09
N VAL A 87 -2.03 -5.16 -14.01
CA VAL A 87 -3.29 -5.93 -14.06
C VAL A 87 -4.41 -5.08 -14.64
N ASN A 88 -4.54 -3.81 -14.22
CA ASN A 88 -5.58 -2.92 -14.73
C ASN A 88 -5.41 -2.57 -16.22
N ARG A 89 -4.16 -2.59 -16.72
CA ARG A 89 -3.84 -2.47 -18.15
C ARG A 89 -4.03 -3.76 -18.94
N GLY A 90 -4.37 -4.88 -18.28
CA GLY A 90 -4.54 -6.18 -18.92
C GLY A 90 -3.23 -6.86 -19.35
N VAL A 91 -2.08 -6.37 -18.89
CA VAL A 91 -0.75 -6.93 -19.25
C VAL A 91 -0.47 -8.21 -18.45
N ILE A 92 -0.94 -8.27 -17.21
CA ILE A 92 -0.73 -9.40 -16.30
C ILE A 92 -2.09 -9.91 -15.82
N VAL A 93 -2.33 -11.22 -16.00
CA VAL A 93 -3.55 -11.91 -15.53
C VAL A 93 -3.29 -12.70 -14.25
N GLY A 94 -2.04 -13.11 -13.99
CA GLY A 94 -1.66 -13.85 -12.80
C GLY A 94 -0.16 -13.87 -12.55
N LEU A 95 0.23 -14.17 -11.31
CA LEU A 95 1.61 -14.33 -10.89
C LEU A 95 1.88 -15.79 -10.54
N GLY A 96 2.95 -16.34 -11.12
CA GLY A 96 3.46 -17.68 -10.81
C GLY A 96 4.42 -17.68 -9.63
N ARG A 97 4.95 -18.87 -9.31
CA ARG A 97 6.00 -19.02 -8.30
C ARG A 97 7.32 -18.43 -8.80
N GLN A 98 8.08 -17.81 -7.90
CA GLN A 98 9.42 -17.33 -8.20
C GLN A 98 10.35 -18.51 -8.57
N ILE A 99 10.97 -18.42 -9.75
CA ILE A 99 11.89 -19.43 -10.30
C ILE A 99 13.36 -18.96 -10.35
N GLY A 100 13.62 -17.68 -10.07
CA GLY A 100 14.97 -17.12 -10.03
C GLY A 100 15.05 -15.82 -9.24
N VAL A 101 16.26 -15.49 -8.80
CA VAL A 101 16.66 -14.19 -8.23
C VAL A 101 17.83 -13.68 -9.05
N GLY A 102 17.81 -12.38 -9.38
CA GLY A 102 18.92 -11.67 -10.02
C GLY A 102 19.60 -10.72 -9.05
#